data_AF-A0A8J5K556-F1
#
_entry.id   AF-A0A8J5K556-F1
#
_cell.length_a   1.000
_cell.length_b   1.000
_cell.length_c   1.000
_cell.angle_alpha   90.00
_cell.angle_beta   90.00
_cell.angle_gamma   90.00
#
_symmetry.space_group_name_H-M   'P 1'
#
loop_
_entity.id
_entity.type
_entity.pdbx_description
1 polymer ?
#
loop_
_entity_poly.entity_id
_entity_poly.type
_entity_poly.pdbx_seq_one_letter_code
_entity_poly.pdbx_strand_id
1 'polypeptide(L)' 'MVASRRFFVIGNWKMNVDTATINNIIDTMTDASLDPHTEVVVGCPSCYLSYARQQLPSRIGVAAQNCYKVSVRQ' A
#
# COMPACT_ATOMS: atom_id res chain seq x y z
N MET A 1 -8.58 -29.40 8.40
CA MET A 1 -8.63 -27.98 8.79
C MET A 1 -8.99 -27.17 7.56
N VAL A 2 -10.05 -26.37 7.59
CA VAL A 2 -10.28 -25.40 6.50
C VAL A 2 -9.14 -24.38 6.59
N ALA A 3 -8.35 -24.25 5.52
CA ALA A 3 -7.33 -23.20 5.46
C ALA A 3 -8.04 -21.85 5.60
N SER A 4 -7.84 -21.18 6.74
CA SER A 4 -8.45 -19.88 7.01
C SER A 4 -7.79 -18.86 6.09
N ARG A 5 -8.60 -18.10 5.34
CA ARG A 5 -8.10 -17.01 4.52
C ARG A 5 -7.61 -15.90 5.43
N ARG A 6 -6.42 -15.36 5.14
CA ARG A 6 -5.88 -14.20 5.86
C ARG A 6 -6.81 -13.00 5.66
N PHE A 7 -7.06 -12.24 6.72
CA PHE A 7 -7.80 -10.99 6.62
C PHE A 7 -6.94 -9.95 5.88
N PHE A 8 -7.53 -9.25 4.91
CA PHE A 8 -6.79 -8.40 3.98
C PHE A 8 -7.51 -7.06 3.82
N VAL A 9 -6.79 -5.96 4.02
CA VAL A 9 -7.34 -4.60 3.96
C VAL A 9 -6.51 -3.74 2.99
N ILE A 10 -7.21 -3.05 2.08
CA ILE A 10 -6.58 -2.17 1.07
C ILE A 10 -7.15 -0.77 1.17
N GLY A 11 -6.27 0.21 1.37
CA GLY A 11 -6.59 1.63 1.24
C GLY A 11 -6.13 2.18 -0.11
N ASN A 12 -7.04 2.41 -1.06
CA ASN A 12 -6.69 3.06 -2.33
C ASN A 12 -6.82 4.59 -2.20
N TRP A 13 -5.68 5.30 -2.20
CA TRP A 13 -5.64 6.76 -2.09
C TRP A 13 -6.23 7.48 -3.31
N LYS A 14 -6.37 6.78 -4.44
CA LYS A 14 -6.79 7.34 -5.75
C LYS A 14 -5.93 8.56 -6.08
N MET A 15 -6.49 9.60 -6.68
CA MET A 15 -5.81 10.87 -7.04
C MET A 15 -6.14 11.99 -6.03
N ASN A 16 -5.99 11.74 -4.72
CA ASN A 16 -6.45 12.67 -3.66
C ASN A 16 -5.37 13.01 -2.62
N VAL A 17 -4.09 12.88 -2.96
CA VAL A 17 -3.01 13.09 -2.01
C VAL A 17 -1.90 13.96 -2.59
N ASP A 18 -1.22 14.67 -1.69
CA ASP A 18 0.05 15.34 -1.91
C ASP A 18 1.10 14.83 -0.90
N THR A 19 2.34 15.30 -0.99
CA THR A 19 3.43 14.83 -0.12
C THR A 19 3.14 15.07 1.37
N ALA A 20 2.52 16.19 1.74
CA ALA A 20 2.21 16.51 3.13
C ALA A 20 1.16 15.55 3.69
N THR A 21 0.10 15.28 2.92
CA THR A 21 -0.94 14.31 3.27
C THR A 21 -0.37 12.91 3.40
N ILE A 22 0.53 12.52 2.48
CA ILE A 22 1.21 11.21 2.54
C ILE A 22 2.00 11.07 3.84
N ASN A 23 2.79 12.06 4.24
CA ASN A 23 3.58 11.99 5.47
C ASN A 23 2.69 11.77 6.70
N ASN A 24 1.60 12.53 6.81
CA ASN A 24 0.65 12.36 7.90
C ASN A 24 0.03 10.95 7.93
N ILE A 25 -0.28 10.37 6.76
CA ILE A 25 -0.78 9.00 6.65
C ILE A 25 0.30 8.01 7.09
N ILE A 26 1.55 8.19 6.66
CA ILE A 26 2.67 7.31 6.99
C ILE A 26 2.94 7.31 8.49
N ASP A 27 2.96 8.48 9.12
CA ASP A 27 3.15 8.61 10.57
C ASP A 27 2.04 7.86 11.31
N THR A 28 0.78 8.12 10.93
CA THR A 28 -0.39 7.44 11.51
C THR A 28 -0.30 5.91 11.36
N MET A 29 0.07 5.41 10.18
CA MET A 29 0.17 3.97 9.91
C MET A 29 1.39 3.32 10.58
N THR A 30 2.45 4.09 10.82
CA THR A 30 3.66 3.62 11.48
C THR A 30 3.44 3.45 12.98
N ASP A 31 2.72 4.39 13.60
CA ASP A 31 2.42 4.39 15.04
C ASP A 31 1.22 3.50 15.40
N ALA A 32 0.36 3.18 14.44
CA ALA A 32 -0.80 2.33 14.67
C ALA A 32 -0.39 0.90 15.09
N SER A 33 -1.06 0.39 16.13
CA SER A 33 -1.02 -1.03 16.49
C SER A 33 -1.95 -1.83 15.56
N LEU A 34 -1.36 -2.41 14.51
CA LEU A 34 -2.08 -3.23 13.54
C LEU A 34 -2.09 -4.69 13.99
N ASP A 35 -3.20 -5.39 13.77
CA ASP A 35 -3.29 -6.84 14.04
C ASP A 35 -2.26 -7.59 13.16
N PRO A 36 -1.35 -8.37 13.76
CA PRO A 36 -0.32 -9.11 13.02
C PRO A 36 -0.88 -10.15 12.06
N HIS A 37 -2.13 -10.59 12.21
CA HIS A 37 -2.78 -11.55 11.33
C HIS A 37 -3.44 -10.87 10.12
N THR A 38 -3.52 -9.55 10.10
CA THR A 38 -4.06 -8.77 8.98
C THR A 38 -2.95 -8.42 7.98
N GLU A 39 -3.24 -8.52 6.69
CA GLU A 39 -2.39 -7.97 5.64
C GLU A 39 -2.92 -6.61 5.19
N VAL A 40 -2.05 -5.60 5.15
CA VAL A 40 -2.42 -4.21 4.86
C VAL A 40 -1.64 -3.72 3.65
N VAL A 41 -2.35 -3.13 2.68
CA VAL A 41 -1.77 -2.56 1.47
C VAL A 41 -2.34 -1.17 1.20
N VAL A 42 -1.52 -0.25 0.72
CA VAL A 42 -1.98 1.04 0.20
C VAL A 42 -1.79 1.13 -1.31
N GLY A 43 -2.83 1.58 -2.00
CA GLY A 43 -2.79 1.90 -3.43
C GLY A 43 -2.39 3.36 -3.63
N CYS A 44 -1.18 3.60 -4.14
CA CYS A 44 -0.57 4.92 -4.25
C CYS A 44 -0.59 5.45 -5.70
N PRO A 45 -0.86 6.76 -5.94
CA PRO A 45 -0.62 7.35 -7.24
C PRO A 45 0.82 7.12 -7.70
N SER A 46 1.01 6.92 -9.00
CA SER A 46 2.30 6.51 -9.58
C SER A 46 3.44 7.49 -9.28
N CYS A 47 3.17 8.79 -9.28
CA CYS A 47 4.17 9.84 -9.00
C CYS A 47 4.73 9.79 -7.56
N TYR A 48 4.01 9.18 -6.62
CA TYR A 48 4.45 9.04 -5.23
C TYR A 48 4.88 7.61 -4.85
N LEU A 49 4.83 6.66 -5.79
CA LEU A 49 5.00 5.24 -5.50
C LEU A 49 6.34 4.92 -4.82
N SER A 50 7.44 5.48 -5.35
CA SER A 50 8.78 5.30 -4.78
C SER A 50 8.90 5.96 -3.40
N TYR A 51 8.34 7.16 -3.27
CA TYR A 51 8.36 7.93 -2.01
C TYR A 51 7.63 7.18 -0.89
N ALA A 52 6.39 6.77 -1.15
CA ALA A 52 5.58 6.03 -0.19
C ALA A 52 6.24 4.71 0.22
N ARG A 53 6.85 3.97 -0.74
CA ARG A 53 7.52 2.71 -0.41
C ARG A 53 8.75 2.88 0.46
N GLN A 54 9.56 3.92 0.23
CA GLN A 54 10.77 4.16 1.02
C GLN A 54 10.47 4.53 2.47
N GLN A 55 9.34 5.17 2.72
CA GLN A 55 8.98 5.66 4.06
C GLN A 55 8.05 4.71 4.84
N LEU A 56 7.15 3.99 4.16
CA LEU A 56 6.26 3.06 4.85
C LEU A 56 7.03 1.84 5.39
N PRO A 57 6.72 1.38 6.62
CA PRO A 57 7.26 0.14 7.17
C PRO A 57 7.04 -1.05 6.22
N SER A 58 7.99 -1.98 6.18
CA SER A 58 7.95 -3.16 5.31
C SER A 58 6.74 -4.07 5.54
N ARG A 59 6.13 -4.02 6.74
CA ARG A 59 4.90 -4.75 7.08
C ARG A 59 3.65 -4.25 6.34
N ILE A 60 3.70 -3.07 5.72
CA ILE A 60 2.61 -2.45 4.98
C ILE A 60 2.97 -2.49 3.50
N GLY A 61 2.17 -3.15 2.67
CA GLY A 61 2.37 -3.21 1.23
C GLY A 61 2.09 -1.86 0.56
N VAL A 62 2.81 -1.58 -0.52
CA VAL A 62 2.54 -0.42 -1.40
C VAL A 62 2.32 -0.96 -2.81
N ALA A 63 1.20 -0.60 -3.41
CA ALA A 63 0.79 -1.02 -4.74
C ALA A 63 0.61 0.19 -5.66
N ALA A 64 1.01 0.03 -6.92
CA ALA A 64 0.55 0.93 -7.97
C ALA A 64 -0.96 0.75 -8.18
N GLN A 65 -1.65 1.83 -8.51
CA GLN A 65 -3.12 1.81 -8.73
C GLN A 65 -3.51 1.23 -10.09
N ASN A 66 -2.59 1.20 -11.05
CA ASN A 66 -2.78 0.61 -12.37
C ASN A 66 -1.42 0.23 -12.98
N CYS A 67 -1.42 -0.63 -13.99
CA CYS A 67 -0.24 -0.97 -14.79
C CYS A 67 -0.64 -1.34 -16.23
N TYR A 68 0.29 -1.20 -17.17
CA TYR A 68 0.06 -1.58 -18.57
C TYR A 68 0.38 -3.07 -18.78
N LYS A 69 -0.51 -3.80 -19.44
CA LYS A 69 -0.23 -5.17 -19.89
C LYS A 69 0.56 -5.09 -21.20
N VAL A 70 1.80 -5.58 -21.20
CA VAL A 70 2.54 -5.85 -22.43
C VAL A 70 2.89 -7.33 -22.48
N SER A 71 2.57 -7.97 -23.60
CA SER A 71 3.09 -9.29 -23.94
C SER A 71 4.41 -9.07 -24.67
N VAL A 72 5.54 -9.17 -23.95
CA VAL A 72 6.82 -9.32 -24.66
C VAL A 72 6.78 -10.74 -25.24
N ARG A 73 6.64 -10.87 -26.56
CA ARG A 73 6.92 -12.16 -27.22
C ARG A 73 8.36 -12.51 -26.89
N GLN A 74 8.55 -13.56 -26.09
CA GLN A 74 9.76 -14.36 -26.17
C GLN A 74 9.71 -15.18 -27.47
#